data_AF-A0A2D4GWZ6-F1
#
_entry.id   AF-A0A2D4GWZ6-F1
#
_cell.length_a   1.000
_cell.length_b   1.000
_cell.length_c   1.000
_cell.angle_alpha   90.00
_cell.angle_beta   90.00
_cell.angle_gamma   90.00
#
_symmetry.space_group_name_H-M   'P 1'
#
loop_
_entity.id
_entity.type
_entity.pdbx_description
1 polymer ?
#
loop_
_entity_poly.entity_id
_entity_poly.type
_entity_poly.pdbx_seq_one_letter_code
_entity_poly.pdbx_strand_id
1 'polypeptide(L)'
;VFQFLRRGQVFLIIHVHPDAAEEFHPFIPFFATFDSKVAKKLSLKLNEIDYYEPFMEKPVTIPDKPNSEEEIVQFMQENKRPTLRKLHPDSMYETWEDDLDGIHIVAFAEEDDPDGYEFLEILKEVAQDNTDNPDLSIIWIDPEEFPL
;
A
#
# COMPACT_ATOMS: atom_id res chain seq x y z
N VAL A 1 -15.80 -2.56 -3.42
CA VAL A 1 -14.73 -3.38 -2.81
C VAL A 1 -13.53 -3.41 -3.73
N PHE A 2 -13.61 -3.96 -4.95
CA PHE A 2 -12.47 -3.94 -5.90
C PHE A 2 -11.97 -2.55 -6.32
N GLN A 3 -12.87 -1.57 -6.47
CA GLN A 3 -12.49 -0.19 -6.85
C GLN A 3 -11.70 0.57 -5.78
N PHE A 4 -11.64 0.06 -4.55
CA PHE A 4 -10.89 0.66 -3.45
C PHE A 4 -9.42 0.17 -3.39
N LEU A 5 -9.09 -0.95 -4.04
CA LEU A 5 -7.77 -1.60 -3.93
C LEU A 5 -6.60 -0.85 -4.60
N ARG A 6 -6.86 0.22 -5.37
CA ARG A 6 -5.83 0.94 -6.13
C ARG A 6 -4.96 1.92 -5.32
N ARG A 7 -5.19 2.08 -4.01
CA ARG A 7 -4.52 3.11 -3.19
C ARG A 7 -3.60 2.59 -2.06
N GLY A 8 -3.28 1.30 -2.01
CA GLY A 8 -2.51 0.73 -0.88
C GLY A 8 -3.32 0.80 0.41
N GLN A 9 -4.07 -0.26 0.71
CA GLN A 9 -5.08 -0.25 1.77
C GLN A 9 -4.91 -1.45 2.68
N VAL A 10 -4.91 -1.24 3.99
CA VAL A 10 -4.85 -2.36 4.96
C VAL A 10 -6.27 -2.79 5.30
N PHE A 11 -6.63 -4.05 5.01
CA PHE A 11 -7.93 -4.61 5.38
C PHE A 11 -7.77 -5.54 6.60
N LEU A 12 -8.32 -5.12 7.71
CA LEU A 12 -8.33 -5.80 9.01
C LEU A 12 -9.66 -6.54 9.23
N ILE A 13 -9.63 -7.74 9.84
CA ILE A 13 -10.84 -8.40 10.35
C ILE A 13 -10.70 -8.71 11.84
N ILE A 14 -11.28 -7.76 12.58
CA ILE A 14 -11.76 -7.83 13.97
C ILE A 14 -10.66 -7.69 15.03
N HIS A 15 -10.94 -6.75 15.94
CA HIS A 15 -10.05 -6.05 16.87
C HIS A 15 -9.07 -5.09 16.18
N VAL A 16 -9.62 -3.95 15.75
CA VAL A 16 -8.84 -2.71 15.67
C VAL A 16 -8.24 -2.50 17.06
N HIS A 17 -6.92 -2.51 17.17
CA HIS A 17 -6.24 -1.67 18.13
C HIS A 17 -6.39 -0.25 17.56
N PRO A 18 -7.35 0.56 18.06
CA PRO A 18 -7.58 1.91 17.51
C PRO A 18 -6.30 2.72 17.56
N ASP A 19 -5.48 2.45 18.58
CA ASP A 19 -4.19 3.05 18.82
C ASP A 19 -3.20 2.81 17.65
N ALA A 20 -3.07 1.57 17.13
CA ALA A 20 -2.26 1.29 15.94
C ALA A 20 -2.76 2.05 14.70
N ALA A 21 -4.08 2.16 14.51
CA ALA A 21 -4.65 2.87 13.37
C ALA A 21 -4.45 4.39 13.49
N GLU A 22 -4.45 4.92 14.71
CA GLU A 22 -4.18 6.34 14.98
C GLU A 22 -2.74 6.73 14.62
N GLU A 23 -1.76 5.84 14.80
CA GLU A 23 -0.36 6.12 14.43
C GLU A 23 -0.16 6.40 12.94
N PHE A 24 -0.92 5.73 12.08
CA PHE A 24 -0.79 5.86 10.62
C PHE A 24 -1.86 6.75 9.97
N HIS A 25 -2.79 7.29 10.75
CA HIS A 25 -3.82 8.18 10.25
C HIS A 25 -3.22 9.57 9.92
N PRO A 26 -3.54 10.19 8.76
CA PRO A 26 -4.52 9.78 7.74
C PRO A 26 -3.92 9.04 6.54
N PHE A 27 -2.62 8.71 6.56
CA PHE A 27 -1.88 8.26 5.38
C PHE A 27 -2.16 6.81 4.99
N ILE A 28 -2.31 5.91 5.97
CA ILE A 28 -2.60 4.49 5.71
C ILE A 28 -4.02 4.18 6.23
N PRO A 29 -4.96 3.81 5.35
CA PRO A 29 -6.31 3.49 5.77
C PRO A 29 -6.40 2.08 6.34
N PHE A 30 -7.02 1.98 7.52
CA PHE A 30 -7.37 0.72 8.18
C PHE A 30 -8.87 0.46 8.04
N PHE A 31 -9.24 -0.73 7.56
CA PHE A 31 -10.65 -1.15 7.43
C PHE A 31 -10.95 -2.33 8.33
N ALA A 32 -12.08 -2.33 9.05
CA ALA A 32 -12.52 -3.49 9.84
C ALA A 32 -13.88 -4.04 9.39
N THR A 33 -14.08 -5.36 9.43
CA THR A 33 -15.42 -5.95 9.28
C THR A 33 -15.71 -7.02 10.33
N PHE A 34 -16.96 -7.08 10.79
CA PHE A 34 -17.48 -8.10 11.71
C PHE A 34 -18.42 -9.10 11.01
N ASP A 35 -18.65 -8.93 9.70
CA ASP A 35 -19.54 -9.81 8.94
C ASP A 35 -18.76 -10.99 8.36
N SER A 36 -19.09 -12.19 8.83
CA SER A 36 -18.55 -13.46 8.33
C SER A 36 -18.64 -13.61 6.80
N LYS A 37 -19.64 -13.01 6.14
CA LYS A 37 -19.78 -13.04 4.67
C LYS A 37 -18.73 -12.16 3.99
N VAL A 38 -18.41 -11.01 4.58
CA VAL A 38 -17.36 -10.11 4.08
C VAL A 38 -16.00 -10.75 4.32
N ALA A 39 -15.77 -11.30 5.51
CA ALA A 39 -14.54 -12.05 5.81
C ALA A 39 -14.30 -13.20 4.84
N LYS A 40 -15.34 -13.99 4.54
CA LYS A 40 -15.24 -15.08 3.57
C LYS A 40 -14.93 -14.61 2.15
N LYS A 41 -15.40 -13.42 1.74
CA LYS A 41 -15.06 -12.84 0.42
C LYS A 41 -13.62 -12.38 0.35
N LEU A 42 -13.07 -11.91 1.46
CA LEU A 42 -11.67 -11.50 1.59
C LEU A 42 -10.75 -12.67 1.96
N SER A 43 -11.28 -13.91 2.05
CA SER A 43 -10.54 -15.11 2.47
C SER A 43 -9.91 -15.04 3.87
N LEU A 44 -10.36 -14.09 4.70
CA LEU A 44 -9.82 -13.80 6.02
C LEU A 44 -10.45 -14.67 7.12
N LYS A 45 -9.63 -15.10 8.08
CA LYS A 45 -10.08 -15.82 9.29
C LYS A 45 -10.30 -14.85 10.46
N LEU A 46 -10.84 -15.37 11.57
CA LEU A 46 -11.03 -14.58 12.78
C LEU A 46 -9.68 -14.09 13.33
N ASN A 47 -9.60 -12.79 13.67
CA ASN A 47 -8.41 -12.10 14.16
C ASN A 47 -7.23 -12.14 13.18
N GLU A 48 -7.52 -12.16 11.88
CA GLU A 48 -6.52 -12.15 10.82
C GLU A 48 -6.45 -10.74 10.21
N ILE A 49 -5.22 -10.31 9.92
CA ILE A 49 -4.92 -8.98 9.38
C ILE A 49 -4.22 -9.18 8.04
N ASP A 50 -4.82 -8.64 6.97
CA ASP A 50 -4.22 -8.63 5.65
C ASP A 50 -3.72 -7.23 5.32
N TYR A 51 -2.42 -7.12 5.07
CA TYR A 51 -1.77 -5.94 4.53
C TYR A 51 -1.79 -6.01 3.01
N TYR A 52 -2.34 -5.00 2.33
CA TYR A 52 -2.21 -4.88 0.88
C TYR A 52 -1.23 -3.74 0.57
N GLU A 53 -0.05 -4.14 0.10
CA GLU A 53 0.90 -3.21 -0.48
C GLU A 53 0.27 -2.47 -1.67
N PRO A 54 0.53 -1.16 -1.86
CA PRO A 54 0.09 -0.44 -3.04
C PRO A 54 0.39 -1.20 -4.33
N PHE A 55 -0.60 -1.26 -5.21
CA PHE A 55 -0.50 -1.88 -6.54
C PHE A 55 -0.25 -3.40 -6.58
N MET A 56 -0.31 -4.07 -5.43
CA MET A 56 -0.26 -5.53 -5.33
C MET A 56 -1.68 -6.12 -5.28
N GLU A 57 -1.91 -7.21 -6.00
CA GLU A 57 -3.21 -7.90 -5.99
C GLU A 57 -3.40 -8.80 -4.77
N LYS A 58 -2.30 -9.36 -4.26
CA LYS A 58 -2.31 -10.35 -3.17
C LYS A 58 -1.93 -9.68 -1.86
N PRO A 59 -2.71 -9.89 -0.79
CA PRO A 59 -2.32 -9.43 0.53
C PRO A 59 -1.18 -10.27 1.10
N VAL A 60 -0.47 -9.66 2.04
CA VAL A 60 0.40 -10.34 2.99
C VAL A 60 -0.35 -10.42 4.32
N THR A 61 -0.61 -11.63 4.79
CA THR A 61 -1.19 -11.84 6.11
C THR A 61 -0.13 -11.63 7.17
N ILE A 62 -0.40 -10.75 8.15
CA ILE A 62 0.52 -10.51 9.27
C ILE A 62 0.68 -11.81 10.08
N PRO A 63 1.92 -12.28 10.34
CA PRO A 63 2.16 -13.52 11.06
C PRO A 63 1.74 -13.43 12.53
N ASP A 64 1.70 -14.57 13.24
CA ASP A 64 1.57 -14.63 14.70
C ASP A 64 0.28 -14.09 15.35
N LYS A 65 -0.87 -14.24 14.66
CA LYS A 65 -2.18 -13.90 15.23
C LYS A 65 -2.53 -14.59 16.56
N PRO A 66 -3.26 -13.92 17.49
CA PRO A 66 -3.76 -12.55 17.39
C PRO A 66 -2.65 -11.52 17.63
N ASN A 67 -2.59 -10.50 16.77
CA ASN A 67 -1.53 -9.51 16.80
C ASN A 67 -1.76 -8.42 17.87
N SER A 68 -0.67 -8.01 18.54
CA SER A 68 -0.65 -6.81 19.37
C SER A 68 -0.51 -5.54 18.54
N GLU A 69 -0.77 -4.38 19.14
CA GLU A 69 -0.52 -3.07 18.54
C GLU A 69 0.92 -2.92 18.05
N GLU A 70 1.88 -3.27 18.90
CA GLU A 70 3.33 -3.18 18.65
C GLU A 70 3.74 -4.05 17.45
N GLU A 71 3.17 -5.24 17.32
CA GLU A 71 3.42 -6.15 16.19
C GLU A 71 2.86 -5.59 14.88
N ILE A 72 1.69 -4.96 14.92
CA ILE A 72 1.10 -4.30 13.74
C ILE A 72 1.99 -3.12 13.34
N VAL A 73 2.36 -2.26 14.28
CA VAL A 73 3.23 -1.10 14.01
C VAL A 73 4.57 -1.55 13.45
N GLN A 74 5.20 -2.54 14.06
CA GLN A 74 6.47 -3.08 13.60
C GLN A 74 6.35 -3.64 12.17
N PHE A 75 5.34 -4.45 11.88
CA PHE A 75 5.12 -4.99 10.54
C PHE A 75 4.93 -3.86 9.51
N MET A 76 4.16 -2.82 9.87
CA MET A 76 3.93 -1.67 8.99
C MET A 76 5.20 -0.84 8.76
N GLN A 77 6.07 -0.71 9.76
CA GLN A 77 7.36 -0.03 9.62
C GLN A 77 8.32 -0.82 8.73
N GLU A 78 8.37 -2.15 8.89
CA GLU A 78 9.17 -3.04 8.04
C GLU A 78 8.68 -3.01 6.58
N ASN A 79 7.37 -2.83 6.36
CA ASN A 79 6.74 -2.72 5.04
C ASN A 79 6.40 -1.26 4.68
N LYS A 80 7.05 -0.26 5.29
CA LYS A 80 6.77 1.16 5.03
C LYS A 80 7.10 1.56 3.58
N ARG A 81 7.96 0.77 2.94
CA ARG A 81 8.64 1.08 1.70
C ARG A 81 8.14 0.18 0.53
N PRO A 82 6.95 0.46 -0.07
CA PRO A 82 6.45 -0.30 -1.22
C PRO A 82 7.36 -0.24 -2.44
N THR A 83 7.25 -1.26 -3.28
CA THR A 83 7.96 -1.40 -4.56
C THR A 83 7.52 -0.37 -5.59
N LEU A 84 6.23 -0.06 -5.62
CA LEU A 84 5.64 1.01 -6.43
C LEU A 84 4.83 1.95 -5.54
N ARG A 85 5.11 3.26 -5.61
CA ARG A 85 4.43 4.29 -4.80
C ARG A 85 3.96 5.42 -5.68
N LYS A 86 2.72 5.87 -5.46
CA LYS A 86 2.25 7.12 -6.07
C LYS A 86 2.75 8.30 -5.25
N LEU A 87 3.35 9.28 -5.91
CA LEU A 87 3.69 10.54 -5.27
C LEU A 87 2.41 11.35 -5.09
N HIS A 88 2.04 11.64 -3.84
CA HIS A 88 0.90 12.49 -3.53
C HIS A 88 1.36 13.87 -3.07
N PRO A 89 0.62 14.95 -3.41
CA PRO A 89 0.96 16.31 -2.97
C PRO A 89 1.08 16.44 -1.44
N ASP A 90 0.24 15.73 -0.69
CA ASP A 90 0.19 15.79 0.77
C ASP A 90 1.39 15.10 1.46
N SER A 91 2.07 14.19 0.76
CA SER A 91 3.22 13.42 1.27
C SER A 91 4.48 13.54 0.39
N MET A 92 4.54 14.57 -0.47
CA MET A 92 5.59 14.70 -1.49
C MET A 92 7.00 14.78 -0.89
N TYR A 93 7.19 15.56 0.19
CA TYR A 93 8.50 15.76 0.80
C TYR A 93 8.96 14.51 1.53
N GLU A 94 8.08 13.84 2.28
CA GLU A 94 8.41 12.58 2.95
C GLU A 94 8.81 11.50 1.93
N THR A 95 8.03 11.37 0.85
CA THR A 95 8.30 10.38 -0.19
C THR A 95 9.61 10.68 -0.94
N TRP A 96 9.92 11.96 -1.15
CA TRP A 96 11.12 12.39 -1.87
C TRP A 96 12.39 12.34 -1.02
N GLU A 97 12.29 12.54 0.30
CA GLU A 97 13.41 12.39 1.24
C GLU A 97 13.72 10.90 1.54
N ASP A 98 12.80 9.98 1.26
CA ASP A 98 12.97 8.53 1.44
C ASP A 98 13.72 7.87 0.26
N ASP A 99 14.95 8.34 -0.04
CA ASP A 99 15.75 7.81 -1.14
C ASP A 99 16.36 6.41 -0.89
N LEU A 100 16.71 5.75 -2.00
CA LEU A 100 17.51 4.53 -2.02
C LEU A 100 18.91 4.91 -2.47
N ASP A 101 19.88 4.94 -1.56
CA ASP A 101 21.29 5.26 -1.87
C ASP A 101 21.49 6.58 -2.63
N GLY A 102 20.67 7.61 -2.34
CA GLY A 102 20.69 8.91 -2.99
C GLY A 102 20.03 8.96 -4.38
N ILE A 103 19.35 7.88 -4.80
CA ILE A 103 18.66 7.80 -6.08
C ILE A 103 17.17 7.45 -5.92
N HIS A 104 16.38 7.93 -6.89
CA HIS A 104 14.97 7.59 -7.05
C HIS A 104 14.74 7.09 -8.48
N ILE A 105 14.02 5.97 -8.62
CA ILE A 105 13.48 5.56 -9.91
C ILE A 105 12.13 6.25 -10.06
N VAL A 106 12.03 7.19 -11.00
CA VAL A 106 10.81 7.98 -11.20
C VAL A 106 10.17 7.61 -12.54
N ALA A 107 8.87 7.34 -12.51
CA ALA A 107 8.07 7.05 -13.68
C ALA A 107 6.93 8.07 -13.79
N PHE A 108 6.77 8.68 -14.96
CA PHE A 108 5.67 9.61 -15.23
C PHE A 108 4.61 8.91 -16.06
N ALA A 109 3.37 8.91 -15.58
CA ALA A 109 2.24 8.34 -16.30
C ALA A 109 0.96 9.06 -15.88
N GLU A 110 0.15 9.50 -16.84
CA GLU A 110 -1.19 10.04 -16.60
C GLU A 110 -2.17 8.86 -16.51
N GLU A 111 -2.90 8.70 -15.39
CA GLU A 111 -3.83 7.57 -15.25
C GLU A 111 -5.01 7.67 -16.23
N ASP A 112 -5.40 8.90 -16.60
CA ASP A 112 -6.55 9.20 -17.47
C ASP A 112 -6.21 9.18 -18.98
N ASP A 113 -4.93 9.16 -19.34
CA ASP A 113 -4.47 9.01 -20.73
C ASP A 113 -4.34 7.52 -21.11
N PRO A 114 -4.81 7.07 -22.29
CA PRO A 114 -4.71 5.66 -22.69
C PRO A 114 -3.28 5.11 -22.71
N ASP A 115 -2.29 5.88 -23.16
CA ASP A 115 -0.90 5.45 -23.22
C ASP A 115 -0.29 5.45 -21.80
N GLY A 116 -0.63 6.44 -20.98
CA GLY A 116 -0.25 6.51 -19.57
C GLY A 116 -0.81 5.35 -18.75
N TYR A 117 -2.07 4.97 -18.97
CA TYR A 117 -2.69 3.81 -18.35
C TYR A 117 -1.99 2.50 -18.72
N GLU A 118 -1.69 2.28 -20.01
CA GLU A 118 -0.97 1.08 -20.46
C GLU A 118 0.43 1.00 -19.82
N PHE A 119 1.15 2.12 -19.77
CA PHE A 119 2.46 2.18 -19.12
C PHE A 119 2.37 1.91 -17.62
N LEU A 120 1.34 2.43 -16.95
CA LEU A 120 1.11 2.17 -15.53
C LEU A 120 0.84 0.69 -15.25
N GLU A 121 0.09 -0.02 -16.10
CA GLU A 121 -0.10 -1.47 -15.94
C GLU A 121 1.22 -2.24 -16.06
N ILE A 122 2.10 -1.85 -17.00
CA ILE A 122 3.45 -2.44 -17.11
C ILE A 122 4.27 -2.16 -15.84
N LEU A 123 4.20 -0.96 -15.27
CA LEU A 123 4.89 -0.64 -14.01
C LEU A 123 4.39 -1.49 -12.85
N LYS A 124 3.08 -1.77 -12.79
CA LYS A 124 2.50 -2.67 -11.79
C LYS A 124 3.02 -4.11 -11.95
N GLU A 125 3.07 -4.62 -13.18
CA GLU A 125 3.64 -5.94 -13.46
C GLU A 125 5.11 -6.03 -13.03
N VAL A 126 5.92 -5.03 -13.38
CA VAL A 126 7.33 -4.95 -12.98
C VAL A 126 7.46 -4.90 -11.46
N ALA A 127 6.63 -4.12 -10.78
CA ALA A 127 6.64 -4.02 -9.32
C ALA A 127 6.25 -5.36 -8.68
N GLN A 128 5.20 -6.02 -9.18
CA GLN A 128 4.76 -7.32 -8.68
C GLN A 128 5.83 -8.40 -8.82
N ASP A 129 6.50 -8.46 -9.97
CA ASP A 129 7.56 -9.42 -10.24
C ASP A 129 8.82 -9.20 -9.38
N ASN A 130 8.99 -7.99 -8.83
CA ASN A 130 10.15 -7.59 -8.04
C ASN A 130 9.79 -7.17 -6.61
N THR A 131 8.61 -7.56 -6.11
CA THR A 131 8.09 -7.15 -4.79
C THR A 131 8.98 -7.58 -3.62
N ASP A 132 9.75 -8.66 -3.80
CA ASP A 132 10.68 -9.18 -2.80
C ASP A 132 12.06 -8.49 -2.84
N ASN A 133 12.27 -7.51 -3.73
CA ASN A 133 13.54 -6.79 -3.86
C ASN A 133 13.54 -5.50 -3.02
N PRO A 134 14.22 -5.47 -1.85
CA PRO A 134 14.24 -4.31 -0.97
C PRO A 134 14.97 -3.10 -1.57
N ASP A 135 15.80 -3.33 -2.59
CA ASP A 135 16.58 -2.29 -3.27
C ASP A 135 15.81 -1.69 -4.46
N LEU A 136 14.54 -2.06 -4.66
CA LEU A 136 13.67 -1.52 -5.70
C LEU A 136 12.54 -0.69 -5.11
N SER A 137 12.51 0.58 -5.48
CA SER A 137 11.38 1.47 -5.23
C SER A 137 11.18 2.40 -6.42
N ILE A 138 9.99 2.36 -6.99
CA ILE A 138 9.57 3.19 -8.12
C ILE A 138 8.56 4.22 -7.62
N ILE A 139 8.86 5.49 -7.83
CA ILE A 139 7.94 6.60 -7.59
C ILE A 139 7.20 6.88 -8.90
N TRP A 140 5.91 6.59 -8.92
CA TRP A 140 5.01 7.02 -9.98
C TRP A 140 4.50 8.43 -9.70
N ILE A 141 4.67 9.33 -10.66
CA ILE A 141 4.15 10.70 -10.63
C ILE A 141 3.10 10.82 -11.74
N ASP A 142 1.90 11.21 -11.33
CA ASP A 142 0.85 11.65 -12.22
C ASP A 142 1.01 13.17 -12.44
N PRO A 143 1.41 13.63 -13.63
CA PRO A 143 1.70 15.04 -13.85
C PRO A 143 0.45 15.92 -13.72
N GLU A 144 -0.76 15.38 -13.83
CA GLU A 144 -2.00 16.13 -13.59
C GLU A 144 -2.17 16.52 -12.11
N GLU A 145 -1.62 15.73 -11.17
CA GLU A 145 -1.67 16.05 -9.74
C GLU A 145 -0.68 17.17 -9.35
N PHE A 146 0.26 17.51 -10.25
CA PHE A 146 1.30 18.52 -10.03
C PHE A 146 1.35 19.56 -11.16
N PRO A 147 0.30 20.38 -11.34
CA PRO A 147 0.28 21.40 -12.38
C PRO A 147 1.37 22.45 -12.12
N LEU A 148 2.10 22.80 -13.18
CA LEU A 148 3.17 23.81 -13.21
C LEU A 148 2.64 25.25 -13.09
#